data_AF-A0A7V4S2C0-F1
#
_entry.id   AF-A0A7V4S2C0-F1
#
_cell.length_a   1.000
_cell.length_b   1.000
_cell.length_c   1.000
_cell.angle_alpha   90.00
_cell.angle_beta   90.00
_cell.angle_gamma   90.00
#
_symmetry.space_group_name_H-M   'P 1'
#
loop_
_entity.id
_entity.type
_entity.pdbx_description
1 polymer ?
#
loop_
_entity_poly.entity_id
_entity_poly.type
_entity_poly.pdbx_seq_one_letter_code
_entity_poly.pdbx_strand_id
1 'polypeptide(L)'
;MSNFFLLISFIALLGGCATTGQTQKPSAKPQKPQVEIVEAEGLAPLSDDLIKSREIAISDAQKRAVELVVGVYVSAENFVSKAKLIEDNITGETEGYIEKYDILKEWQEDPFYKVRIKARVRKEDLSKKIEELNLAPKEQTTATVSFWIKEKIDGQPSETSVVEKEIMQIFTDAGFTVSDRKPQEYYKDIQNILDETPENLESNLKSDIVVIGDASSNFNTDKGLGGFISYRAIVSLKVIKNLNKDIITTLQETAGGVDLNKELAAKASL
;
A
#
# COMPACT_ATOMS: atom_id res chain seq x y z
N MET A 1 -63.40 68.17 34.15
CA MET A 1 -62.54 68.10 35.37
C MET A 1 -61.24 67.46 34.90
N SER A 2 -60.32 68.16 34.26
CA SER A 2 -59.33 69.13 34.79
C SER A 2 -58.52 68.60 35.97
N ASN A 3 -57.19 68.77 35.82
CA ASN A 3 -56.09 68.72 36.79
C ASN A 3 -55.29 67.40 36.83
N PHE A 4 -53.96 67.36 36.83
CA PHE A 4 -52.91 68.39 36.79
C PHE A 4 -51.52 67.69 36.76
N PHE A 5 -50.60 68.20 35.93
CA PHE A 5 -49.12 68.25 36.07
C PHE A 5 -48.36 67.28 37.01
N LEU A 6 -47.31 66.61 36.52
CA LEU A 6 -45.92 67.12 36.64
C LEU A 6 -44.89 66.32 35.81
N LEU A 7 -44.03 67.08 35.13
CA LEU A 7 -42.83 66.71 34.37
C LEU A 7 -41.64 66.42 35.32
N ILE A 8 -40.72 65.53 34.94
CA ILE A 8 -39.23 65.53 35.15
C ILE A 8 -38.75 64.26 34.42
N SER A 9 -38.24 64.33 33.18
CA SER A 9 -36.89 64.74 32.76
C SER A 9 -35.76 64.02 33.50
N PHE A 10 -35.27 62.91 32.94
CA PHE A 10 -33.85 62.57 33.03
C PHE A 10 -33.36 62.01 31.70
N ILE A 11 -32.43 62.75 31.12
CA ILE A 11 -31.80 62.55 29.81
C ILE A 11 -30.51 61.73 29.98
N ALA A 12 -30.29 60.85 29.01
CA ALA A 12 -29.03 60.29 28.52
C ALA A 12 -28.18 59.41 29.46
N LEU A 13 -27.98 58.16 29.03
CA LEU A 13 -26.62 57.71 28.71
C LEU A 13 -26.62 56.70 27.56
N LEU A 14 -25.82 57.06 26.56
CA LEU A 14 -25.49 56.33 25.36
C LEU A 14 -24.80 55.02 25.73
N GLY A 15 -25.30 53.92 25.17
CA GLY A 15 -24.64 52.62 25.16
C GLY A 15 -24.96 51.94 23.84
N GLY A 16 -24.27 52.35 22.78
CA GLY A 16 -24.28 51.63 21.53
C GLY A 16 -23.65 50.25 21.74
N CYS A 17 -24.44 49.20 21.64
CA CYS A 17 -23.94 47.86 21.35
C CYS A 17 -24.34 47.52 19.93
N ALA A 18 -23.32 47.39 19.09
CA ALA A 18 -23.42 46.94 17.73
C ALA A 18 -24.27 45.66 17.64
N THR A 19 -25.19 45.67 16.69
CA THR A 19 -25.89 44.49 16.19
C THR A 19 -24.89 43.56 15.50
N THR A 20 -24.19 42.74 16.27
CA THR A 20 -23.58 41.50 15.77
C THR A 20 -24.68 40.43 15.82
N GLY A 21 -25.36 40.25 14.69
CA GLY A 21 -26.18 39.07 14.46
C GLY A 21 -25.30 37.84 14.61
N GLN A 22 -25.38 37.18 15.76
CA GLN A 22 -24.84 35.85 15.96
C GLN A 22 -25.59 34.93 15.01
N THR A 23 -24.94 34.57 13.90
CA THR A 23 -25.26 33.36 13.17
C THR A 23 -25.15 32.21 14.16
N GLN A 24 -26.30 31.72 14.61
CA GLN A 24 -26.39 30.45 15.32
C GLN A 24 -25.83 29.40 14.36
N LYS A 25 -24.59 28.97 14.63
CA LYS A 25 -23.98 27.79 14.02
C LYS A 25 -24.97 26.64 14.23
N PRO A 26 -25.46 25.95 13.20
CA PRO A 26 -26.37 24.84 13.39
C PRO A 26 -25.64 23.80 14.23
N SER A 27 -26.11 23.58 15.45
CA SER A 27 -25.69 22.47 16.29
C SER A 27 -26.06 21.19 15.55
N ALA A 28 -25.04 20.54 14.97
CA ALA A 28 -25.17 19.25 14.33
C ALA A 28 -25.78 18.28 15.35
N LYS A 29 -26.98 17.76 15.06
CA LYS A 29 -27.52 16.62 15.78
C LYS A 29 -26.47 15.49 15.69
N PRO A 30 -26.19 14.74 16.77
CA PRO A 30 -25.32 13.57 16.67
C PRO A 30 -25.95 12.61 15.65
N GLN A 31 -25.29 12.49 14.49
CA GLN A 31 -25.65 11.48 13.50
C GLN A 31 -25.37 10.13 14.14
N LYS A 32 -26.38 9.25 14.19
CA LYS A 32 -26.15 7.88 14.62
C LYS A 32 -25.15 7.25 13.65
N PRO A 33 -24.10 6.56 14.12
CA PRO A 33 -23.15 5.91 13.23
C PRO A 33 -23.92 5.02 12.24
N GLN A 34 -23.69 5.18 10.94
CA GLN A 34 -24.21 4.23 9.97
C GLN A 34 -23.59 2.86 10.25
N VAL A 35 -24.46 1.89 10.54
CA VAL A 35 -24.08 0.50 10.78
C VAL A 35 -24.52 -0.37 9.62
N GLU A 36 -23.62 -1.24 9.19
CA GLU A 36 -23.91 -2.32 8.25
C GLU A 36 -24.19 -3.61 9.03
N ILE A 37 -25.19 -4.37 8.59
CA ILE A 37 -25.54 -5.65 9.23
C ILE A 37 -25.16 -6.78 8.30
N VAL A 38 -24.26 -7.66 8.75
CA VAL A 38 -23.78 -8.81 7.98
C VAL A 38 -23.83 -10.09 8.81
N GLU A 39 -23.95 -11.23 8.14
CA GLU A 39 -23.77 -12.54 8.75
C GLU A 39 -22.43 -13.13 8.31
N ALA A 40 -21.66 -13.62 9.27
CA ALA A 40 -20.34 -14.18 9.03
C ALA A 40 -20.12 -15.45 9.86
N GLU A 41 -19.33 -16.36 9.31
CA GLU A 41 -18.97 -17.63 9.94
C GLU A 41 -17.49 -17.64 10.30
N GLY A 42 -17.20 -17.87 11.57
CA GLY A 42 -15.87 -18.05 12.13
C GLY A 42 -15.57 -19.50 12.45
N LEU A 43 -14.30 -19.86 12.45
CA LEU A 43 -13.81 -21.20 12.70
C LEU A 43 -12.56 -21.16 13.59
N ALA A 44 -12.41 -22.17 14.43
CA ALA A 44 -11.21 -22.40 15.23
C ALA A 44 -10.89 -23.89 15.26
N PRO A 45 -9.62 -24.29 15.38
CA PRO A 45 -9.28 -25.68 15.66
C PRO A 45 -10.01 -26.16 16.91
N LEU A 46 -10.62 -27.33 16.83
CA LEU A 46 -11.19 -27.98 18.00
C LEU A 46 -10.05 -28.40 18.92
N SER A 47 -10.16 -28.06 20.20
CA SER A 47 -9.19 -28.40 21.23
C SER A 47 -9.91 -28.87 22.49
N ASP A 48 -9.17 -29.48 23.42
CA ASP A 48 -9.72 -29.89 24.73
C ASP A 48 -10.31 -28.70 25.52
N ASP A 49 -9.84 -27.49 25.23
CA ASP A 49 -10.41 -26.24 25.74
C ASP A 49 -11.45 -25.68 24.75
N LEU A 50 -12.69 -26.16 24.89
CA LEU A 50 -13.81 -25.72 24.07
C LEU A 50 -14.14 -24.23 24.25
N ILE A 51 -13.84 -23.63 25.41
CA ILE A 51 -14.09 -22.20 25.65
C ILE A 51 -13.13 -21.40 24.77
N LYS A 52 -11.84 -21.76 24.77
CA LYS A 52 -10.84 -21.12 23.93
C LYS A 52 -11.15 -21.29 22.44
N SER A 53 -11.51 -22.51 21.99
CA SER A 53 -11.92 -22.74 20.60
C SER A 53 -13.14 -21.88 20.21
N ARG A 54 -14.11 -21.74 21.11
CA ARG A 54 -15.28 -20.89 20.90
C ARG A 54 -14.91 -19.40 20.78
N GLU A 55 -14.08 -18.89 21.69
CA GLU A 55 -13.66 -17.47 21.66
C GLU A 55 -12.87 -17.14 20.39
N ILE A 56 -11.97 -18.02 19.96
CA ILE A 56 -11.23 -17.87 18.70
C ILE A 56 -12.20 -17.87 17.52
N ALA A 57 -13.17 -18.79 17.48
CA ALA A 57 -14.15 -18.85 16.41
C ALA A 57 -15.05 -17.60 16.37
N ILE A 58 -15.41 -17.01 17.53
CA ILE A 58 -16.15 -15.74 17.58
C ILE A 58 -15.30 -14.58 17.05
N SER A 59 -14.03 -14.48 17.47
CA SER A 59 -13.12 -13.43 17.00
C SER A 59 -12.91 -13.54 15.48
N ASP A 60 -12.72 -14.75 14.96
CA ASP A 60 -12.60 -15.02 13.54
C ASP A 60 -13.90 -14.69 12.76
N ALA A 61 -15.08 -14.95 13.35
CA ALA A 61 -16.36 -14.55 12.77
C ALA A 61 -16.52 -13.02 12.70
N GLN A 62 -16.08 -12.30 13.74
CA GLN A 62 -16.08 -10.83 13.76
C GLN A 62 -15.11 -10.24 12.74
N LYS A 63 -13.91 -10.82 12.61
CA LYS A 63 -12.92 -10.42 11.59
C LYS A 63 -13.52 -10.55 10.18
N ARG A 64 -14.13 -11.70 9.87
CA ARG A 64 -14.80 -11.91 8.58
C ARG A 64 -15.97 -10.98 8.33
N ALA A 65 -16.74 -10.63 9.37
CA ALA A 65 -17.80 -9.64 9.24
C ALA A 65 -17.25 -8.27 8.81
N VAL A 66 -16.13 -7.83 9.41
CA VAL A 66 -15.46 -6.57 9.02
C VAL A 66 -14.93 -6.68 7.59
N GLU A 67 -14.28 -7.78 7.22
CA GLU A 67 -13.77 -8.03 5.87
C GLU A 67 -14.87 -7.98 4.79
N LEU A 68 -16.04 -8.57 5.06
CA LEU A 68 -17.19 -8.52 4.15
C LEU A 68 -17.66 -7.09 3.92
N VAL A 69 -17.77 -6.29 4.99
CA VAL A 69 -18.19 -4.89 4.88
C VAL A 69 -17.13 -4.09 4.11
N VAL A 70 -15.85 -4.29 4.39
CA VAL A 70 -14.76 -3.67 3.62
C VAL A 70 -14.86 -4.05 2.14
N GLY A 71 -15.05 -5.33 1.82
CA GLY A 71 -15.15 -5.81 0.44
C GLY A 71 -16.34 -5.25 -0.35
N VAL A 72 -17.45 -4.93 0.33
CA VAL A 72 -18.63 -4.30 -0.31
C VAL A 72 -18.39 -2.81 -0.61
N TYR A 73 -17.57 -2.13 0.20
CA TYR A 73 -17.47 -0.66 0.18
C TYR A 73 -16.13 -0.11 -0.33
N VAL A 74 -15.10 -0.93 -0.52
CA VAL A 74 -13.83 -0.52 -1.11
C VAL A 74 -13.85 -0.74 -2.63
N SER A 75 -13.44 0.28 -3.40
CA SER A 75 -13.29 0.14 -4.85
C SER A 75 -12.27 -0.95 -5.20
N ALA A 76 -12.52 -1.71 -6.26
CA ALA A 76 -11.64 -2.82 -6.67
C ALA A 76 -10.17 -2.40 -6.84
N GLU A 77 -9.91 -1.17 -7.31
CA GLU A 77 -8.57 -0.60 -7.49
C GLU A 77 -7.83 -0.35 -6.16
N ASN A 78 -8.53 0.16 -5.14
CA ASN A 78 -7.96 0.39 -3.81
C ASN A 78 -7.77 -0.91 -3.03
N PHE A 79 -8.67 -1.88 -3.22
CA PHE A 79 -8.53 -3.18 -2.58
C PHE A 79 -7.31 -3.94 -3.12
N VAL A 80 -7.10 -4.00 -4.43
CA VAL A 80 -5.94 -4.71 -5.02
C VAL A 80 -4.61 -4.03 -4.67
N SER A 81 -4.52 -2.70 -4.81
CA SER A 81 -3.26 -1.97 -4.60
C SER A 81 -2.85 -1.85 -3.12
N LYS A 82 -3.81 -1.95 -2.18
CA LYS A 82 -3.57 -1.72 -0.75
C LYS A 82 -4.13 -2.83 0.16
N ALA A 83 -4.42 -4.01 -0.39
CA ALA A 83 -4.96 -5.16 0.36
C ALA A 83 -4.20 -5.41 1.66
N LYS A 84 -2.86 -5.43 1.59
CA LYS A 84 -1.99 -5.69 2.74
C LYS A 84 -2.10 -4.61 3.82
N LEU A 85 -2.11 -3.33 3.45
CA LEU A 85 -2.24 -2.23 4.42
C LEU A 85 -3.61 -2.22 5.08
N ILE A 86 -4.66 -2.49 4.30
CA ILE A 86 -6.03 -2.64 4.78
C ILE A 86 -6.12 -3.83 5.74
N GLU A 87 -5.55 -4.98 5.37
CA GLU A 87 -5.52 -6.17 6.22
C GLU A 87 -4.78 -5.91 7.53
N ASP A 88 -3.57 -5.36 7.48
CA ASP A 88 -2.71 -5.11 8.64
C ASP A 88 -3.35 -4.11 9.63
N ASN A 89 -4.04 -3.08 9.14
CA ASN A 89 -4.58 -2.01 9.99
C ASN A 89 -6.04 -2.20 10.40
N ILE A 90 -6.87 -2.86 9.58
CA ILE A 90 -8.30 -3.02 9.87
C ILE A 90 -8.53 -4.32 10.65
N THR A 91 -7.89 -5.41 10.27
CA THR A 91 -8.12 -6.70 10.95
C THR A 91 -7.48 -6.72 12.34
N GLY A 92 -6.41 -5.95 12.56
CA GLY A 92 -5.79 -5.76 13.88
C GLY A 92 -6.66 -4.99 14.89
N GLU A 93 -7.62 -4.19 14.42
CA GLU A 93 -8.53 -3.37 15.23
C GLU A 93 -10.00 -3.87 15.16
N THR A 94 -10.23 -5.12 14.77
CA THR A 94 -11.56 -5.71 14.49
C THR A 94 -12.61 -5.37 15.55
N GLU A 95 -12.28 -5.47 16.84
CA GLU A 95 -13.21 -5.18 17.95
C GLU A 95 -13.73 -3.72 17.94
N GLY A 96 -12.90 -2.76 17.50
CA GLY A 96 -13.26 -1.35 17.41
C GLY A 96 -14.34 -1.06 16.37
N TYR A 97 -14.46 -1.91 15.35
CA TYR A 97 -15.43 -1.75 14.26
C TYR A 97 -16.75 -2.50 14.49
N ILE A 98 -16.81 -3.42 15.45
CA ILE A 98 -18.04 -4.13 15.80
C ILE A 98 -18.80 -3.33 16.86
N GLU A 99 -19.99 -2.81 16.52
CA GLU A 99 -20.88 -2.19 17.50
C GLU A 99 -21.53 -3.24 18.41
N LYS A 100 -22.02 -4.32 17.79
CA LYS A 100 -22.67 -5.44 18.46
C LYS A 100 -22.65 -6.66 17.56
N TYR A 101 -22.63 -7.86 18.13
CA TYR A 101 -22.97 -9.08 17.41
C TYR A 101 -23.94 -9.93 18.22
N ASP A 102 -24.72 -10.74 17.51
CA ASP A 102 -25.58 -11.78 18.08
C ASP A 102 -25.14 -13.13 17.49
N ILE A 103 -24.97 -14.15 18.33
CA ILE A 103 -24.62 -15.50 17.87
C ILE A 103 -25.88 -16.17 17.33
N LEU A 104 -25.83 -16.60 16.07
CA LEU A 104 -26.94 -17.28 15.39
C LEU A 104 -26.84 -18.79 15.54
N LYS A 105 -25.62 -19.33 15.49
CA LYS A 105 -25.38 -20.77 15.56
C LYS A 105 -23.96 -21.06 16.03
N GLU A 106 -23.80 -22.12 16.82
CA GLU A 106 -22.50 -22.68 17.21
C GLU A 106 -22.57 -24.20 17.02
N TRP A 107 -21.54 -24.79 16.41
CA TRP A 107 -21.49 -26.24 16.23
C TRP A 107 -20.05 -26.73 16.12
N GLN A 108 -19.86 -27.99 16.49
CA GLN A 108 -18.60 -28.71 16.28
C GLN A 108 -18.70 -29.49 14.98
N GLU A 109 -17.66 -29.38 14.17
CA GLU A 109 -17.51 -30.09 12.90
C GLU A 109 -16.03 -30.42 12.75
N ASP A 110 -15.63 -31.60 13.24
CA ASP A 110 -14.23 -32.00 13.30
C ASP A 110 -13.50 -31.74 11.96
N PRO A 111 -12.32 -31.10 11.98
CA PRO A 111 -11.51 -30.75 13.16
C PRO A 111 -11.76 -29.34 13.75
N PHE A 112 -12.93 -28.73 13.51
CA PHE A 112 -13.20 -27.33 13.84
C PHE A 112 -14.37 -27.11 14.80
N TYR A 113 -14.25 -26.03 15.58
CA TYR A 113 -15.38 -25.36 16.22
C TYR A 113 -15.82 -24.21 15.32
N LYS A 114 -17.11 -24.13 14.99
CA LYS A 114 -17.66 -23.12 14.08
C LYS A 114 -18.72 -22.27 14.78
N VAL A 115 -18.70 -20.98 14.48
CA VAL A 115 -19.68 -20.01 14.99
C VAL A 115 -20.18 -19.15 13.85
N ARG A 116 -21.50 -18.99 13.74
CA ARG A 116 -22.13 -18.01 12.87
C ARG A 116 -22.68 -16.86 13.69
N ILE A 117 -22.32 -15.64 13.34
CA ILE A 117 -22.81 -14.42 14.00
C ILE A 117 -23.56 -13.54 13.02
N LYS A 118 -24.43 -12.70 13.58
CA LYS A 118 -24.97 -11.50 12.94
C LYS A 118 -24.29 -10.29 13.57
N ALA A 119 -23.47 -9.58 12.81
CA ALA A 119 -22.70 -8.45 13.29
C ALA A 119 -23.28 -7.13 12.80
N ARG A 120 -23.23 -6.10 13.66
CA ARG A 120 -23.47 -4.69 13.35
C ARG A 120 -22.12 -4.00 13.29
N VAL A 121 -21.68 -3.64 12.09
CA VAL A 121 -20.35 -3.09 11.83
C VAL A 121 -20.44 -1.59 11.60
N ARG A 122 -19.59 -0.80 12.26
CA ARG A 122 -19.54 0.67 12.17
C ARG A 122 -18.94 1.10 10.83
N LYS A 123 -19.80 1.33 9.84
CA LYS A 123 -19.39 1.66 8.47
C LYS A 123 -18.65 2.99 8.39
N GLU A 124 -19.09 4.01 9.13
CA GLU A 124 -18.47 5.34 9.09
C GLU A 124 -17.02 5.33 9.57
N ASP A 125 -16.73 4.59 10.63
CA ASP A 125 -15.39 4.50 11.20
C ASP A 125 -14.46 3.71 10.28
N LEU A 126 -14.96 2.63 9.68
CA LEU A 126 -14.24 1.88 8.63
C LEU A 126 -13.97 2.77 7.42
N SER A 127 -14.97 3.51 6.94
CA SER A 127 -14.84 4.37 5.76
C SER A 127 -13.81 5.47 5.99
N LYS A 128 -13.82 6.11 7.17
CA LYS A 128 -12.82 7.11 7.56
C LYS A 128 -11.42 6.51 7.65
N LYS A 129 -11.25 5.35 8.31
CA LYS A 129 -9.96 4.68 8.40
C LYS A 129 -9.41 4.32 7.02
N ILE A 130 -10.26 3.82 6.12
CA ILE A 130 -9.87 3.48 4.75
C ILE A 130 -9.50 4.74 3.96
N GLU A 131 -10.23 5.84 4.13
CA GLU A 131 -9.90 7.13 3.54
C GLU A 131 -8.57 7.67 4.09
N GLU A 132 -8.33 7.57 5.40
CA GLU A 132 -7.04 7.90 6.03
C GLU A 132 -5.90 7.05 5.48
N LEU A 133 -6.07 5.73 5.34
CA LEU A 133 -5.09 4.85 4.70
C LEU A 133 -4.90 5.18 3.21
N ASN A 134 -5.91 5.76 2.57
CA ASN A 134 -5.81 6.20 1.19
C ASN A 134 -5.08 7.54 1.03
N LEU A 135 -5.25 8.45 1.99
CA LEU A 135 -4.64 9.77 2.04
C LEU A 135 -3.29 9.78 2.76
N ALA A 136 -2.98 8.73 3.54
CA ALA A 136 -1.70 8.54 4.20
C ALA A 136 -0.61 8.55 3.11
N PRO A 137 0.37 9.45 3.19
CA PRO A 137 1.53 9.38 2.33
C PRO A 137 2.14 7.97 2.52
N LYS A 138 2.37 7.25 1.41
CA LYS A 138 3.35 6.15 1.40
C LYS A 138 4.56 6.71 2.14
N GLU A 139 5.08 6.06 3.18
CA GLU A 139 6.26 6.58 3.90
C GLU A 139 7.36 6.84 2.86
N GLN A 140 7.52 8.10 2.47
CA GLN A 140 8.48 8.50 1.48
C GLN A 140 9.79 8.55 2.23
N THR A 141 10.62 7.54 2.00
CA THR A 141 11.98 7.58 2.50
C THR A 141 12.71 8.72 1.81
N THR A 142 13.49 9.49 2.57
CA THR A 142 14.40 10.47 1.99
C THR A 142 15.59 9.81 1.28
N ALA A 143 15.72 8.48 1.40
CA ALA A 143 16.76 7.72 0.73
C ALA A 143 16.58 7.78 -0.80
N THR A 144 17.65 8.17 -1.45
CA THR A 144 17.74 8.28 -2.91
C THR A 144 18.40 7.05 -3.51
N VAL A 145 17.87 6.55 -4.62
CA VAL A 145 18.36 5.34 -5.29
C VAL A 145 18.72 5.65 -6.73
N SER A 146 19.87 5.16 -7.18
CA SER A 146 20.27 5.20 -8.60
C SER A 146 20.42 3.80 -9.16
N PHE A 147 20.07 3.66 -10.43
CA PHE A 147 20.12 2.39 -11.15
C PHE A 147 21.16 2.45 -12.26
N TRP A 148 21.83 1.32 -12.44
CA TRP A 148 22.69 1.07 -13.57
C TRP A 148 22.55 -0.38 -14.00
N ILE A 149 21.69 -0.65 -14.97
CA ILE A 149 21.50 -2.00 -15.47
C ILE A 149 21.80 -2.04 -16.96
N LYS A 150 22.86 -2.74 -17.34
CA LYS A 150 23.19 -2.97 -18.75
C LYS A 150 22.32 -4.10 -19.27
N GLU A 151 21.45 -3.79 -20.21
CA GLU A 151 20.58 -4.80 -20.80
C GLU A 151 20.99 -5.15 -22.23
N LYS A 152 20.97 -6.43 -22.56
CA LYS A 152 21.21 -6.95 -23.91
C LYS A 152 20.11 -7.90 -24.34
N ILE A 153 19.68 -7.79 -25.58
CA ILE A 153 18.81 -8.76 -26.24
C ILE A 153 19.57 -9.36 -27.43
N ASP A 154 19.72 -10.68 -27.46
CA ASP A 154 20.52 -11.40 -28.47
C ASP A 154 21.94 -10.81 -28.64
N GLY A 155 22.57 -10.46 -27.52
CA GLY A 155 23.90 -9.83 -27.48
C GLY A 155 23.96 -8.36 -27.88
N GLN A 156 22.87 -7.78 -28.39
CA GLN A 156 22.80 -6.35 -28.75
C GLN A 156 22.38 -5.52 -27.53
N PRO A 157 23.10 -4.43 -27.20
CA PRO A 157 22.69 -3.50 -26.15
C PRO A 157 21.29 -2.94 -26.42
N SER A 158 20.44 -2.94 -25.39
CA SER A 158 19.14 -2.26 -25.44
C SER A 158 19.33 -0.77 -25.11
N GLU A 159 18.74 0.12 -25.91
CA GLU A 159 18.76 1.57 -25.62
C GLU A 159 18.01 1.90 -24.32
N THR A 160 16.93 1.16 -24.04
CA THR A 160 16.17 1.27 -22.79
C THR A 160 16.09 -0.09 -22.12
N SER A 161 16.69 -0.22 -20.93
CA SER A 161 16.55 -1.45 -20.16
C SER A 161 15.12 -1.57 -19.62
N VAL A 162 14.46 -2.68 -19.95
CA VAL A 162 13.19 -3.10 -19.34
C VAL A 162 13.40 -3.36 -17.85
N VAL A 163 14.46 -4.11 -17.50
CA VAL A 163 14.78 -4.46 -16.11
C VAL A 163 15.00 -3.21 -15.26
N GLU A 164 15.74 -2.22 -15.76
CA GLU A 164 15.96 -0.95 -15.06
C GLU A 164 14.63 -0.25 -14.75
N LYS A 165 13.73 -0.15 -15.74
CA LYS A 165 12.43 0.51 -15.57
C LYS A 165 11.55 -0.21 -14.55
N GLU A 166 11.45 -1.53 -14.64
CA GLU A 166 10.64 -2.34 -13.71
C GLU A 166 11.16 -2.19 -12.27
N ILE A 167 12.48 -2.25 -12.08
CA ILE A 167 13.06 -2.10 -10.75
C ILE A 167 12.93 -0.66 -10.23
N MET A 168 13.12 0.35 -11.09
CA MET A 168 12.84 1.75 -10.73
C MET A 168 11.40 1.92 -10.24
N GLN A 169 10.44 1.27 -10.90
CA GLN A 169 9.04 1.29 -10.50
C GLN A 169 8.85 0.62 -9.13
N ILE A 170 9.45 -0.55 -8.89
CA ILE A 170 9.41 -1.23 -7.57
C ILE A 170 9.92 -0.33 -6.45
N PHE A 171 11.04 0.38 -6.66
CA PHE A 171 11.59 1.28 -5.64
C PHE A 171 10.74 2.54 -5.47
N THR A 172 10.21 3.10 -6.55
CA THR A 172 9.25 4.22 -6.49
C THR A 172 8.01 3.81 -5.70
N ASP A 173 7.51 2.60 -5.95
CA ASP A 173 6.40 2.02 -5.22
C ASP A 173 6.74 1.68 -3.77
N ALA A 174 8.01 1.39 -3.46
CA ALA A 174 8.45 1.24 -2.07
C ALA A 174 8.68 2.61 -1.38
N GLY A 175 8.44 3.73 -2.05
CA GLY A 175 8.54 5.08 -1.47
C GLY A 175 9.93 5.72 -1.57
N PHE A 176 10.85 5.15 -2.35
CA PHE A 176 12.18 5.72 -2.58
C PHE A 176 12.15 6.84 -3.61
N THR A 177 13.05 7.81 -3.45
CA THR A 177 13.32 8.81 -4.48
C THR A 177 14.29 8.24 -5.51
N VAL A 178 13.83 8.01 -6.74
CA VAL A 178 14.67 7.45 -7.80
C VAL A 178 15.32 8.57 -8.62
N SER A 179 16.65 8.48 -8.80
CA SER A 179 17.41 9.40 -9.65
C SER A 179 17.61 8.81 -11.04
N ASP A 180 17.14 9.51 -12.08
CA ASP A 180 17.33 9.17 -13.51
C ASP A 180 18.75 9.52 -14.02
N ARG A 181 19.65 9.95 -13.15
CA ARG A 181 21.04 10.24 -13.52
C ARG A 181 21.80 8.94 -13.73
N LYS A 182 22.01 8.57 -14.99
CA LYS A 182 22.93 7.48 -15.34
C LYS A 182 24.36 7.94 -15.06
N PRO A 183 25.14 7.21 -14.25
CA PRO A 183 26.53 7.60 -13.99
C PRO A 183 27.44 7.49 -15.23
N GLN A 184 26.92 7.18 -16.43
CA GLN A 184 27.66 7.08 -17.70
C GLN A 184 28.23 8.41 -18.18
N GLU A 185 27.68 9.53 -17.72
CA GLU A 185 28.32 10.84 -17.84
C GLU A 185 29.56 11.00 -16.93
N TYR A 186 29.72 10.16 -15.90
CA TYR A 186 30.74 10.28 -14.84
C TYR A 186 31.74 9.12 -14.79
N TYR A 187 31.38 7.92 -15.24
CA TYR A 187 32.21 6.71 -15.18
C TYR A 187 32.25 6.02 -16.55
N LYS A 188 33.44 6.02 -17.17
CA LYS A 188 33.67 5.41 -18.49
C LYS A 188 33.67 3.88 -18.45
N ASP A 189 33.92 3.26 -17.29
CA ASP A 189 34.15 1.82 -17.17
C ASP A 189 33.33 1.19 -16.02
N ILE A 190 32.04 0.95 -16.23
CA ILE A 190 31.17 0.25 -15.25
C ILE A 190 31.62 -1.20 -15.01
N GLN A 191 32.36 -1.79 -15.95
CA GLN A 191 32.93 -3.12 -15.73
C GLN A 191 33.92 -3.10 -14.55
N ASN A 192 34.68 -2.01 -14.39
CA ASN A 192 35.53 -1.84 -13.22
C ASN A 192 34.70 -1.77 -11.93
N ILE A 193 33.50 -1.20 -11.91
CA ILE A 193 32.63 -1.16 -10.71
C ILE A 193 32.07 -2.55 -10.34
N LEU A 194 31.81 -3.40 -11.34
CA LEU A 194 31.33 -4.76 -11.11
C LEU A 194 32.44 -5.67 -10.56
N ASP A 195 33.68 -5.42 -10.99
CA ASP A 195 34.87 -6.23 -10.71
C ASP A 195 35.78 -5.68 -9.60
N GLU A 196 35.67 -4.40 -9.22
CA GLU A 196 36.50 -3.77 -8.18
C GLU A 196 35.93 -3.93 -6.77
N THR A 197 36.85 -3.95 -5.80
CA THR A 197 36.52 -3.86 -4.38
C THR A 197 35.86 -2.51 -4.09
N PRO A 198 34.90 -2.46 -3.14
CA PRO A 198 34.14 -1.24 -2.87
C PRO A 198 35.03 -0.01 -2.63
N GLU A 199 36.21 -0.18 -2.01
CA GLU A 199 37.18 0.88 -1.69
C GLU A 199 37.55 1.83 -2.87
N ASN A 200 37.47 1.40 -4.13
CA ASN A 200 37.82 2.21 -5.31
C ASN A 200 36.67 3.00 -5.96
N LEU A 201 35.43 2.85 -5.47
CA LEU A 201 34.28 3.62 -5.97
C LEU A 201 34.41 5.11 -5.61
N GLU A 202 34.80 6.00 -6.53
CA GLU A 202 34.90 7.44 -6.23
C GLU A 202 33.54 8.03 -5.81
N SER A 203 33.55 8.92 -4.81
CA SER A 203 32.40 9.39 -4.01
C SER A 203 31.45 10.40 -4.70
N ASN A 204 31.24 10.30 -6.02
CA ASN A 204 30.39 11.25 -6.76
C ASN A 204 28.95 10.77 -6.98
N LEU A 205 28.59 9.59 -6.47
CA LEU A 205 27.22 9.10 -6.49
C LEU A 205 26.42 9.94 -5.48
N LYS A 206 25.45 10.73 -5.96
CA LYS A 206 24.58 11.56 -5.09
C LYS A 206 23.49 10.76 -4.40
N SER A 207 23.37 9.47 -4.72
CA SER A 207 22.38 8.57 -4.15
C SER A 207 22.88 7.87 -2.89
N ASP A 208 21.96 7.55 -1.99
CA ASP A 208 22.24 6.77 -0.77
C ASP A 208 22.46 5.29 -1.10
N ILE A 209 21.75 4.80 -2.11
CA ILE A 209 21.79 3.42 -2.59
C ILE A 209 22.03 3.40 -4.09
N VAL A 210 22.86 2.44 -4.52
CA VAL A 210 23.21 2.22 -5.93
C VAL A 210 22.90 0.78 -6.27
N VAL A 211 22.07 0.58 -7.28
CA VAL A 211 21.76 -0.74 -7.85
C VAL A 211 22.49 -0.85 -9.17
N ILE A 212 23.41 -1.78 -9.29
CA ILE A 212 24.17 -2.03 -10.52
C ILE A 212 23.94 -3.45 -11.02
N GLY A 213 24.06 -3.70 -12.31
CA GLY A 213 23.95 -5.05 -12.84
C GLY A 213 23.98 -5.19 -14.34
N ASP A 214 23.79 -6.44 -14.78
CA ASP A 214 23.65 -6.83 -16.17
C ASP A 214 22.39 -7.69 -16.32
N ALA A 215 21.66 -7.45 -17.40
CA ALA A 215 20.52 -8.24 -17.84
C ALA A 215 20.78 -8.71 -19.27
N SER A 216 20.56 -9.99 -19.54
CA SER A 216 20.67 -10.52 -20.89
C SER A 216 19.51 -11.44 -21.20
N SER A 217 18.84 -11.20 -22.32
CA SER A 217 17.80 -12.07 -22.85
C SER A 217 18.25 -12.64 -24.18
N ASN A 218 18.24 -13.96 -24.30
CA ASN A 218 18.70 -14.66 -25.49
C ASN A 218 17.62 -15.60 -26.02
N PHE A 219 17.55 -15.70 -27.33
CA PHE A 219 16.69 -16.67 -28.00
C PHE A 219 16.93 -18.09 -27.46
N ASN A 220 15.84 -18.79 -27.15
CA ASN A 220 15.87 -20.16 -26.67
C ASN A 220 15.39 -21.14 -27.74
N THR A 221 14.13 -21.00 -28.21
CA THR A 221 13.57 -21.83 -29.30
C THR A 221 12.29 -21.23 -29.87
N ASP A 222 12.03 -21.44 -31.16
CA ASP A 222 10.75 -21.21 -31.86
C ASP A 222 10.09 -22.51 -32.32
N LYS A 223 10.74 -23.66 -32.08
CA LYS A 223 10.28 -24.97 -32.52
C LYS A 223 9.44 -25.65 -31.46
N GLY A 224 8.34 -26.26 -31.88
CA GLY A 224 7.48 -27.07 -31.01
C GLY A 224 6.56 -26.24 -30.09
N LEU A 225 6.43 -24.93 -30.33
CA LEU A 225 5.66 -24.01 -29.49
C LEU A 225 4.39 -23.46 -30.18
N GLY A 226 3.90 -24.10 -31.24
CA GLY A 226 2.65 -23.68 -31.88
C GLY A 226 2.67 -22.26 -32.47
N GLY A 227 3.84 -21.78 -32.91
CA GLY A 227 4.03 -20.43 -33.45
C GLY A 227 4.57 -19.41 -32.45
N PHE A 228 4.68 -19.76 -31.17
CA PHE A 228 5.33 -18.92 -30.17
C PHE A 228 6.86 -19.02 -30.23
N ILE A 229 7.52 -17.95 -29.82
CA ILE A 229 8.97 -17.79 -29.74
C ILE A 229 9.33 -17.71 -28.25
N SER A 230 10.28 -18.51 -27.81
CA SER A 230 10.77 -18.54 -26.43
C SER A 230 12.12 -17.85 -26.29
N TYR A 231 12.23 -17.07 -25.24
CA TYR A 231 13.45 -16.42 -24.76
C TYR A 231 13.76 -16.84 -23.34
N ARG A 232 15.03 -16.74 -22.95
CA ARG A 232 15.48 -16.89 -21.57
C ARG A 232 16.36 -15.72 -21.19
N ALA A 233 16.04 -15.10 -20.07
CA ALA A 233 16.85 -14.06 -19.47
C ALA A 233 17.64 -14.53 -18.26
N ILE A 234 18.75 -13.85 -18.03
CA ILE A 234 19.52 -13.88 -16.79
C ILE A 234 19.71 -12.42 -16.37
N VAL A 235 19.37 -12.13 -15.12
CA VAL A 235 19.52 -10.81 -14.51
C VAL A 235 20.41 -10.95 -13.28
N SER A 236 21.50 -10.20 -13.23
CA SER A 236 22.44 -10.17 -12.12
C SER A 236 22.55 -8.74 -11.58
N LEU A 237 22.22 -8.54 -10.31
CA LEU A 237 22.19 -7.24 -9.65
C LEU A 237 23.05 -7.24 -8.38
N LYS A 238 23.66 -6.10 -8.08
CA LYS A 238 24.37 -5.81 -6.84
C LYS A 238 23.83 -4.50 -6.28
N VAL A 239 23.45 -4.50 -5.01
CA VAL A 239 22.91 -3.33 -4.30
C VAL A 239 23.95 -2.86 -3.29
N ILE A 240 24.35 -1.60 -3.38
CA ILE A 240 25.45 -1.02 -2.62
C ILE A 240 24.93 0.19 -1.84
N LYS A 241 25.27 0.30 -0.56
CA LYS A 241 25.10 1.53 0.20
C LYS A 241 26.27 2.46 -0.12
N ASN A 242 25.99 3.62 -0.68
CA ASN A 242 27.04 4.46 -1.25
C ASN A 242 28.02 5.04 -0.20
N LEU A 243 27.53 5.42 0.99
CA LEU A 243 28.35 6.11 2.01
C LEU A 243 29.57 5.31 2.49
N ASN A 244 29.37 4.04 2.78
CA ASN A 244 30.41 3.14 3.29
C ASN A 244 30.75 2.01 2.31
N LYS A 245 30.05 1.97 1.17
CA LYS A 245 30.24 1.03 0.08
C LYS A 245 29.97 -0.43 0.48
N ASP A 246 29.17 -0.61 1.53
CA ASP A 246 28.71 -1.93 1.93
C ASP A 246 27.82 -2.52 0.85
N ILE A 247 28.10 -3.76 0.47
CA ILE A 247 27.17 -4.55 -0.34
C ILE A 247 26.00 -4.92 0.56
N ILE A 248 24.82 -4.38 0.22
CA ILE A 248 23.57 -4.73 0.89
C ILE A 248 23.18 -6.15 0.47
N THR A 249 23.20 -6.43 -0.83
CA THR A 249 22.87 -7.75 -1.38
C THR A 249 23.37 -7.90 -2.82
N THR A 250 23.47 -9.15 -3.26
CA THR A 250 23.67 -9.54 -4.65
C THR A 250 22.57 -10.53 -5.03
N LEU A 251 21.93 -10.31 -6.17
CA LEU A 251 20.84 -11.14 -6.70
C LEU A 251 21.23 -11.65 -8.08
N GLN A 252 20.93 -12.92 -8.38
CA GLN A 252 20.98 -13.43 -9.74
C GLN A 252 19.75 -14.30 -9.98
N GLU A 253 18.96 -13.94 -11.00
CA GLU A 253 17.72 -14.61 -11.35
C GLU A 253 17.71 -15.02 -12.82
N THR A 254 16.94 -16.06 -13.13
CA THR A 254 16.73 -16.51 -14.50
C THR A 254 15.25 -16.71 -14.77
N ALA A 255 14.76 -16.16 -15.88
CA ALA A 255 13.35 -16.23 -16.25
C ALA A 255 13.18 -16.58 -17.73
N GLY A 256 12.00 -17.07 -18.09
CA GLY A 256 11.63 -17.39 -19.47
C GLY A 256 10.46 -16.53 -19.93
N GLY A 257 10.49 -16.13 -21.20
CA GLY A 257 9.44 -15.36 -21.85
C GLY A 257 8.99 -16.05 -23.13
N VAL A 258 7.70 -15.93 -23.45
CA VAL A 258 7.11 -16.46 -24.68
C VAL A 258 6.15 -15.46 -25.30
N ASP A 259 6.26 -15.23 -26.60
CA ASP A 259 5.35 -14.39 -27.36
C ASP A 259 5.37 -14.80 -28.86
N LEU A 260 4.40 -14.36 -29.65
CA LEU A 260 4.40 -14.54 -31.11
C LEU A 260 5.42 -13.64 -31.81
N ASN A 261 5.82 -12.55 -31.16
CA ASN A 261 6.83 -11.61 -31.63
C ASN A 261 8.14 -11.78 -30.87
N LYS A 262 9.26 -11.82 -31.61
CA LYS A 262 10.61 -12.03 -31.08
C LYS A 262 11.01 -10.98 -30.02
N GLU A 263 10.71 -9.72 -30.27
CA GLU A 263 11.03 -8.61 -29.36
C GLU A 263 10.18 -8.67 -28.10
N LEU A 264 8.88 -8.96 -28.23
CA LEU A 264 7.99 -9.10 -27.07
C LEU A 264 8.33 -10.33 -26.24
N ALA A 265 8.73 -11.45 -26.86
CA ALA A 265 9.17 -12.65 -26.16
C ALA A 265 10.45 -12.38 -25.34
N ALA A 266 11.40 -11.64 -25.91
CA ALA A 266 12.61 -11.24 -25.22
C ALA A 266 12.31 -10.33 -24.02
N LYS A 267 11.48 -9.31 -24.23
CA LYS A 267 11.05 -8.39 -23.15
C LYS A 267 10.26 -9.10 -22.06
N ALA A 268 9.40 -10.06 -22.42
CA ALA A 268 8.63 -10.85 -21.46
C ALA A 268 9.49 -11.81 -20.60
N SER A 269 10.73 -12.07 -21.01
CA SER A 269 11.66 -12.88 -20.22
C SER A 269 12.47 -12.07 -19.21
N LEU A 270 12.52 -10.74 -19.37
CA LEU A 270 13.28 -9.78 -18.55
C LEU A 270 12.42 -9.22 -17.43
#